data_AF-A0A5B7XV74-F1
#
_entry.id   AF-A0A5B7XV74-F1
#
_cell.length_a   1.000
_cell.length_b   1.000
_cell.length_c   1.000
_cell.angle_alpha   90.00
_cell.angle_beta   90.00
_cell.angle_gamma   90.00
#
_symmetry.space_group_name_H-M   'P 1'
#
loop_
_entity.id
_entity.type
_entity.pdbx_description
1 polymer ?
#
loop_
_entity_poly.entity_id
_entity_poly.type
_entity_poly.pdbx_seq_one_letter_code
_entity_poly.pdbx_strand_id
1 'polypeptide(L)'
;MKKRFLWAKSFSILAPVAVSAFAVSCGQPDTKKDSPSDTKAEITVNKNALNALITSVNSYKQDYANAKYQAHLNNLNTAVNNSLSVLNNQSSTQAAVDSSKDALDTEFVKFKANTKTKKISLDINKTALRQSYNNFMTVDQEINAFLGDQTFKFLEITDSFFNFGNVNKTYKTLLTKTEASNIFTSTDDISNQALTYDNQDIASAEEFENYSQYLVKLYNNYYVNKTWFETTLKTKMDQAGAGKLNGKLEKEKAVQAGKQNEYQAVVDLLVEFLKANNGYIPSNVEIVEFNYNKTPGWSLNLKLKYNNTVKAVKLDFKKPNASWSDEQIQQENNQNAETGIQYKILKQVKTTVFRIKQMFVALITQNDNLKDEIKQLLTQYISTSVENALDYVPIAQNLPAIIKNMIIKLTLRPLSNKLVQLVSTTIDSSIQKIRNKQSNQA
;
A
#
# COMPACT_ATOMS: atom_id res chain seq x y z
N MET A 1 -31.81 4.54 13.10
CA MET A 1 -32.76 3.40 13.10
C MET A 1 -32.90 2.83 11.69
N LYS A 2 -32.34 1.63 11.43
CA LYS A 2 -32.85 0.58 10.52
C LYS A 2 -31.89 -0.62 10.61
N LYS A 3 -32.49 -1.81 10.70
CA LYS A 3 -31.99 -3.03 11.34
C LYS A 3 -30.98 -3.81 10.49
N ARG A 4 -29.93 -4.34 11.12
CA ARG A 4 -29.05 -5.41 10.60
C ARG A 4 -29.68 -6.76 10.95
N PHE A 5 -29.80 -7.65 9.96
CA PHE A 5 -30.15 -9.06 10.16
C PHE A 5 -28.87 -9.90 10.02
N LEU A 6 -28.46 -10.53 11.11
CA LEU A 6 -27.42 -11.57 11.17
C LEU A 6 -28.15 -12.90 11.38
N TRP A 7 -27.86 -13.90 10.54
CA TRP A 7 -28.25 -15.28 10.80
C TRP A 7 -26.98 -16.10 11.04
N ALA A 8 -26.79 -16.51 12.29
CA ALA A 8 -25.89 -17.56 12.69
C ALA A 8 -26.75 -18.78 13.05
N LYS A 9 -26.52 -19.92 12.40
CA LYS A 9 -27.05 -21.21 12.83
C LYS A 9 -25.89 -22.10 13.23
N SER A 10 -25.68 -22.19 14.53
CA SER A 10 -24.92 -23.24 15.21
C SER A 10 -25.92 -24.34 15.58
N PHE A 11 -25.68 -25.59 15.19
CA PHE A 11 -26.40 -26.75 15.74
C PHE A 11 -25.39 -27.58 16.52
N SER A 12 -25.60 -27.61 17.83
CA SER A 12 -24.91 -28.49 18.77
C SER A 12 -25.65 -29.81 18.90
N ILE A 13 -24.83 -30.84 19.02
CA ILE A 13 -25.10 -32.23 19.37
C ILE A 13 -25.93 -32.36 20.66
N LEU A 14 -26.84 -33.33 20.72
CA LEU A 14 -27.13 -34.16 21.89
C LEU A 14 -28.13 -35.28 21.52
N ALA A 15 -27.67 -36.52 21.64
CA ALA A 15 -28.53 -37.70 21.82
C ALA A 15 -29.15 -37.68 23.23
N PRO A 16 -30.20 -38.47 23.48
CA PRO A 16 -29.98 -39.52 24.46
C PRO A 16 -30.60 -40.89 24.15
N VAL A 17 -30.05 -41.83 24.93
CA VAL A 17 -30.19 -43.28 25.05
C VAL A 17 -31.60 -43.73 25.46
N ALA A 18 -31.86 -44.99 25.12
CA ALA A 18 -33.01 -45.86 25.37
C ALA A 18 -33.59 -45.88 26.80
N VAL A 19 -34.88 -46.24 26.89
CA VAL A 19 -35.43 -47.02 28.01
C VAL A 19 -36.44 -48.05 27.46
N SER A 20 -36.20 -49.30 27.84
CA SER A 20 -37.02 -50.50 27.71
C SER A 20 -38.26 -50.49 28.62
N ALA A 21 -39.37 -51.06 28.16
CA ALA A 21 -40.42 -51.56 29.05
C ALA A 21 -41.02 -52.87 28.49
N PHE A 22 -40.74 -53.94 29.23
CA PHE A 22 -41.40 -55.25 29.18
C PHE A 22 -42.82 -55.12 29.75
N ALA A 23 -43.82 -55.72 29.10
CA ALA A 23 -45.06 -56.13 29.76
C ALA A 23 -45.54 -57.45 29.15
N VAL A 24 -45.66 -58.45 30.02
CA VAL A 24 -46.16 -59.81 29.79
C VAL A 24 -47.65 -59.86 30.16
N SER A 25 -48.46 -60.63 29.43
CA SER A 25 -49.51 -61.55 29.95
C SER A 25 -50.49 -61.93 28.80
N CYS A 26 -50.37 -63.15 28.27
CA CYS A 26 -51.20 -64.35 28.49
C CYS A 26 -52.47 -64.45 27.63
N GLY A 27 -52.45 -65.39 26.68
CA GLY A 27 -53.60 -65.91 25.94
C GLY A 27 -53.17 -67.16 25.15
N GLN A 28 -53.74 -68.31 25.51
CA GLN A 28 -53.38 -69.69 25.11
C GLN A 28 -53.73 -70.06 23.65
N PRO A 29 -53.35 -71.28 23.17
CA PRO A 29 -52.89 -71.50 21.81
C PRO A 29 -53.98 -72.03 20.88
N ASP A 30 -53.87 -71.71 19.60
CA ASP A 30 -54.47 -72.53 18.55
C ASP A 30 -53.44 -72.83 17.46
N THR A 31 -53.36 -74.13 17.20
CA THR A 31 -52.39 -74.82 16.38
C THR A 31 -52.70 -74.64 14.90
N LYS A 32 -51.84 -73.94 14.16
CA LYS A 32 -51.64 -74.21 12.73
C LYS A 32 -50.17 -74.08 12.35
N LYS A 33 -49.68 -75.19 11.82
CA LYS A 33 -48.32 -75.47 11.39
C LYS A 33 -48.16 -74.90 9.98
N ASP A 34 -47.79 -73.63 9.89
CA ASP A 34 -47.35 -73.03 8.63
C ASP A 34 -45.84 -72.76 8.73
N SER A 35 -45.08 -73.38 7.83
CA SER A 35 -43.66 -73.17 7.64
C SER A 35 -43.36 -71.67 7.51
N PRO A 36 -42.34 -71.10 8.18
CA PRO A 36 -41.90 -69.76 7.87
C PRO A 36 -41.28 -69.79 6.48
N SER A 37 -41.97 -69.22 5.48
CA SER A 37 -41.28 -68.78 4.27
C SER A 37 -40.36 -67.65 4.71
N ASP A 38 -39.06 -67.92 4.66
CA ASP A 38 -38.00 -66.92 4.76
C ASP A 38 -38.30 -65.78 3.79
N THR A 39 -38.99 -64.75 4.27
CA THR A 39 -39.05 -63.48 3.57
C THR A 39 -37.72 -62.82 3.86
N LYS A 40 -36.72 -63.18 3.06
CA LYS A 40 -35.41 -62.55 3.06
C LYS A 40 -35.67 -61.08 2.78
N ALA A 41 -35.74 -60.26 3.83
CA ALA A 41 -35.85 -58.82 3.71
C ALA A 41 -34.68 -58.38 2.85
N GLU A 42 -34.97 -58.00 1.61
CA GLU A 42 -33.98 -57.52 0.68
C GLU A 42 -33.52 -56.17 1.23
N ILE A 43 -32.40 -56.18 1.97
CA ILE A 43 -31.80 -54.96 2.51
C ILE A 43 -31.40 -54.14 1.29
N THR A 44 -32.27 -53.20 0.92
CA THR A 44 -32.04 -52.29 -0.18
C THR A 44 -30.96 -51.31 0.26
N VAL A 45 -29.80 -51.38 -0.40
CA VAL A 45 -28.67 -50.49 -0.12
C VAL A 45 -29.02 -49.08 -0.57
N ASN A 46 -29.01 -48.12 0.35
CA ASN A 46 -29.35 -46.73 0.07
C ASN A 46 -28.11 -45.96 -0.42
N LYS A 47 -28.13 -45.55 -1.70
CA LYS A 47 -27.02 -44.83 -2.35
C LYS A 47 -27.27 -43.33 -2.55
N ASN A 48 -28.41 -42.82 -2.11
CA ASN A 48 -28.85 -41.46 -2.42
C ASN A 48 -27.88 -40.38 -1.89
N ALA A 49 -27.38 -40.56 -0.66
CA ALA A 49 -26.45 -39.62 -0.05
C ALA A 49 -25.08 -39.58 -0.77
N LEU A 50 -24.59 -40.73 -1.21
CA LEU A 50 -23.35 -40.82 -2.01
C LEU A 50 -23.52 -40.13 -3.36
N ASN A 51 -24.63 -40.39 -4.05
CA ASN A 51 -24.94 -39.75 -5.34
C ASN A 51 -25.07 -38.21 -5.22
N ALA A 52 -25.75 -37.73 -4.17
CA ALA A 52 -25.88 -36.30 -3.89
C ALA A 52 -24.52 -35.63 -3.61
N LEU A 53 -23.63 -36.31 -2.87
CA LEU A 53 -22.29 -35.83 -2.60
C LEU A 53 -21.44 -35.77 -3.88
N ILE A 54 -21.44 -36.83 -4.70
CA ILE A 54 -20.73 -36.85 -6.00
C ILE A 54 -21.20 -35.70 -6.89
N THR A 55 -22.51 -35.47 -6.97
CA THR A 55 -23.08 -34.36 -7.74
C THR A 55 -22.58 -33.02 -7.23
N SER A 56 -22.64 -32.79 -5.91
CA SER A 56 -22.17 -31.55 -5.28
C SER A 56 -20.68 -31.30 -5.50
N VAL A 57 -19.86 -32.35 -5.39
CA VAL A 57 -18.41 -32.29 -5.64
C VAL A 57 -18.12 -31.94 -7.10
N ASN A 58 -18.82 -32.58 -8.03
CA ASN A 58 -18.64 -32.33 -9.47
C ASN A 58 -19.07 -30.91 -9.87
N SER A 59 -20.14 -30.37 -9.30
CA SER A 59 -20.51 -28.96 -9.49
C SER A 59 -19.45 -28.02 -8.91
N TYR A 60 -18.97 -28.28 -7.69
CA TYR A 60 -17.99 -27.42 -7.02
C TYR A 60 -16.64 -27.34 -7.76
N LYS A 61 -16.15 -28.47 -8.28
CA LYS A 61 -14.82 -28.52 -8.89
C LYS A 61 -14.72 -27.81 -10.26
N GLN A 62 -15.84 -27.51 -10.93
CA GLN A 62 -15.85 -26.83 -12.23
C GLN A 62 -15.18 -25.45 -12.19
N ASP A 63 -15.24 -24.77 -11.04
CA ASP A 63 -14.63 -23.45 -10.86
C ASP A 63 -13.10 -23.46 -10.69
N TYR A 64 -12.47 -24.64 -10.66
CA TYR A 64 -11.07 -24.81 -10.22
C TYR A 64 -10.11 -25.26 -11.34
N ALA A 65 -10.42 -25.01 -12.61
CA ALA A 65 -9.60 -25.45 -13.76
C ALA A 65 -8.16 -24.89 -13.83
N ASN A 66 -7.76 -24.00 -12.91
CA ASN A 66 -6.42 -23.39 -12.88
C ASN A 66 -5.31 -24.44 -12.57
N ALA A 67 -4.17 -24.33 -13.26
CA ALA A 67 -2.99 -25.19 -13.06
C ALA A 67 -2.55 -25.31 -11.59
N LYS A 68 -2.70 -24.23 -10.81
CA LYS A 68 -2.32 -24.17 -9.39
C LYS A 68 -3.18 -25.05 -8.47
N TYR A 69 -4.35 -25.48 -8.94
CA TYR A 69 -5.22 -26.41 -8.21
C TYR A 69 -5.06 -27.86 -8.64
N GLN A 70 -4.28 -28.16 -9.70
CA GLN A 70 -4.31 -29.45 -10.38
C GLN A 70 -3.94 -30.63 -9.48
N ALA A 71 -2.93 -30.49 -8.62
CA ALA A 71 -2.57 -31.54 -7.67
C ALA A 71 -3.75 -31.90 -6.73
N HIS A 72 -4.47 -30.89 -6.23
CA HIS A 72 -5.63 -31.08 -5.38
C HIS A 72 -6.84 -31.62 -6.15
N LEU A 73 -7.03 -31.16 -7.39
CA LEU A 73 -8.07 -31.69 -8.29
C LEU A 73 -7.85 -33.17 -8.62
N ASN A 74 -6.61 -33.60 -8.83
CA ASN A 74 -6.28 -34.99 -9.12
C ASN A 74 -6.64 -35.92 -7.94
N ASN A 75 -6.33 -35.51 -6.71
CA ASN A 75 -6.72 -36.25 -5.51
C ASN A 75 -8.25 -36.34 -5.37
N LEU A 76 -8.95 -35.21 -5.56
CA LEU A 76 -10.41 -35.17 -5.49
C LEU A 76 -11.06 -36.02 -6.60
N ASN A 77 -10.55 -35.96 -7.83
CA ASN A 77 -11.03 -36.78 -8.94
C ASN A 77 -10.82 -38.27 -8.68
N THR A 78 -9.71 -38.66 -8.05
CA THR A 78 -9.47 -40.05 -7.63
C THR A 78 -10.53 -40.51 -6.62
N ALA A 79 -10.83 -39.70 -5.61
CA ALA A 79 -11.89 -40.01 -4.64
C ALA A 79 -13.29 -40.09 -5.28
N VAL A 80 -13.59 -39.21 -6.24
CA VAL A 80 -14.83 -39.25 -7.03
C VAL A 80 -14.93 -40.54 -7.85
N ASN A 81 -13.87 -40.93 -8.55
CA ASN A 81 -13.86 -42.15 -9.36
C ASN A 81 -14.05 -43.42 -8.50
N ASN A 82 -13.39 -43.48 -7.34
CA ASN A 82 -13.59 -44.57 -6.39
C ASN A 82 -15.04 -44.63 -5.89
N SER A 83 -15.64 -43.46 -5.64
CA SER A 83 -17.04 -43.34 -5.20
C SER A 83 -18.04 -43.71 -6.29
N LEU A 84 -17.75 -43.36 -7.55
CA LEU A 84 -18.56 -43.78 -8.70
C LEU A 84 -18.53 -45.31 -8.87
N SER A 85 -17.37 -45.96 -8.65
CA SER A 85 -17.28 -47.42 -8.69
C SER A 85 -18.17 -48.10 -7.65
N VAL A 86 -18.25 -47.56 -6.43
CA VAL A 86 -19.16 -48.05 -5.37
C VAL A 86 -20.63 -47.73 -5.69
N LEU A 87 -20.90 -46.54 -6.24
CA LEU A 87 -22.24 -46.14 -6.67
C LEU A 87 -22.79 -47.11 -7.74
N ASN A 88 -21.98 -47.45 -8.74
CA ASN A 88 -22.38 -48.26 -9.89
C ASN A 88 -22.32 -49.78 -9.64
N ASN A 89 -21.62 -50.25 -8.61
CA ASN A 89 -21.55 -51.67 -8.27
C ASN A 89 -22.84 -52.14 -7.59
N GLN A 90 -23.62 -52.99 -8.27
CA GLN A 90 -24.88 -53.53 -7.76
C GLN A 90 -24.71 -54.38 -6.47
N SER A 91 -23.50 -54.92 -6.24
CA SER A 91 -23.18 -55.78 -5.11
C SER A 91 -22.55 -55.05 -3.92
N SER A 92 -22.45 -53.71 -3.95
CA SER A 92 -21.90 -52.94 -2.83
C SER A 92 -22.77 -53.06 -1.59
N THR A 93 -22.15 -53.32 -0.43
CA THR A 93 -22.82 -53.33 0.87
C THR A 93 -23.09 -51.90 1.36
N GLN A 94 -24.01 -51.73 2.31
CA GLN A 94 -24.26 -50.41 2.93
C GLN A 94 -22.99 -49.85 3.58
N ALA A 95 -22.22 -50.69 4.27
CA ALA A 95 -20.94 -50.28 4.87
C ALA A 95 -19.93 -49.78 3.82
N ALA A 96 -19.90 -50.37 2.62
CA ALA A 96 -19.06 -49.89 1.52
C ALA A 96 -19.54 -48.53 0.98
N VAL A 97 -20.86 -48.32 0.90
CA VAL A 97 -21.45 -47.03 0.51
C VAL A 97 -21.13 -45.93 1.53
N ASP A 98 -21.32 -46.22 2.82
CA ASP A 98 -21.06 -45.27 3.91
C ASP A 98 -19.57 -44.92 3.99
N SER A 99 -18.70 -45.92 3.93
CA SER A 99 -17.23 -45.71 3.91
C SER A 99 -16.78 -44.89 2.69
N SER A 100 -17.36 -45.15 1.52
CA SER A 100 -17.06 -44.37 0.31
C SER A 100 -17.53 -42.93 0.42
N LYS A 101 -18.71 -42.71 1.02
CA LYS A 101 -19.24 -41.36 1.26
C LYS A 101 -18.32 -40.59 2.21
N ASP A 102 -17.89 -41.20 3.30
CA ASP A 102 -17.03 -40.53 4.29
C ASP A 102 -15.63 -40.25 3.75
N ALA A 103 -15.08 -41.15 2.93
CA ALA A 103 -13.82 -40.94 2.22
C ALA A 103 -13.91 -39.76 1.23
N LEU A 104 -14.99 -39.70 0.43
CA LEU A 104 -15.22 -38.58 -0.49
C LEU A 104 -15.44 -37.26 0.25
N ASP A 105 -16.21 -37.27 1.33
CA ASP A 105 -16.48 -36.08 2.13
C ASP A 105 -15.19 -35.55 2.78
N THR A 106 -14.37 -36.44 3.33
CA THR A 106 -13.05 -36.09 3.87
C THR A 106 -12.16 -35.43 2.83
N GLU A 107 -12.08 -36.00 1.62
CA GLU A 107 -11.26 -35.43 0.55
C GLU A 107 -11.85 -34.11 0.03
N PHE A 108 -13.18 -33.99 0.00
CA PHE A 108 -13.85 -32.75 -0.39
C PHE A 108 -13.59 -31.61 0.62
N VAL A 109 -13.61 -31.90 1.92
CA VAL A 109 -13.24 -30.94 2.97
C VAL A 109 -11.80 -30.50 2.84
N LYS A 110 -10.86 -31.43 2.61
CA LYS A 110 -9.45 -31.10 2.34
C LYS A 110 -9.30 -30.25 1.09
N PHE A 111 -10.00 -30.57 0.02
CA PHE A 111 -9.99 -29.77 -1.21
C PHE A 111 -10.41 -28.34 -0.93
N LYS A 112 -11.56 -28.12 -0.26
CA LYS A 112 -12.05 -26.78 0.10
C LYS A 112 -11.06 -25.99 0.95
N ALA A 113 -10.43 -26.64 1.93
CA ALA A 113 -9.42 -26.00 2.78
C ALA A 113 -8.17 -25.59 1.98
N ASN A 114 -7.72 -26.45 1.06
CA ASN A 114 -6.51 -26.23 0.27
C ASN A 114 -6.73 -25.27 -0.91
N THR A 115 -7.96 -25.09 -1.37
CA THR A 115 -8.30 -24.18 -2.48
C THR A 115 -8.96 -22.88 -2.03
N LYS A 116 -8.96 -22.58 -0.72
CA LYS A 116 -9.56 -21.38 -0.16
C LYS A 116 -8.86 -20.12 -0.69
N THR A 117 -9.65 -19.25 -1.32
CA THR A 117 -9.14 -18.09 -2.07
C THR A 117 -9.73 -16.80 -1.52
N LYS A 118 -8.87 -15.80 -1.29
CA LYS A 118 -9.29 -14.42 -1.03
C LYS A 118 -9.42 -13.69 -2.36
N LYS A 119 -10.51 -12.95 -2.56
CA LYS A 119 -10.71 -12.12 -3.75
C LYS A 119 -10.44 -10.65 -3.41
N ILE A 120 -9.67 -9.97 -4.24
CA ILE A 120 -9.38 -8.52 -4.12
C ILE A 120 -9.48 -7.91 -5.51
N SER A 121 -10.14 -6.76 -5.61
CA SER A 121 -10.21 -5.97 -6.84
C SER A 121 -9.12 -4.89 -6.85
N LEU A 122 -8.46 -4.70 -8.00
CA LEU A 122 -7.47 -3.63 -8.20
C LEU A 122 -8.02 -2.49 -9.07
N ASP A 123 -9.32 -2.20 -9.01
CA ASP A 123 -9.91 -1.10 -9.79
C ASP A 123 -9.42 0.26 -9.28
N ILE A 124 -8.54 0.90 -10.06
CA ILE A 124 -8.18 2.30 -9.89
C ILE A 124 -8.47 3.03 -11.20
N ASN A 125 -9.76 3.25 -11.44
CA ASN A 125 -10.19 4.14 -12.49
C ASN A 125 -9.68 5.59 -12.27
N LYS A 126 -9.65 6.34 -13.38
CA LYS A 126 -8.92 7.59 -13.63
C LYS A 126 -9.38 8.83 -12.82
N THR A 127 -10.17 8.68 -11.76
CA THR A 127 -10.63 9.84 -10.99
C THR A 127 -9.59 10.29 -9.97
N ALA A 128 -9.28 11.59 -10.02
CA ALA A 128 -8.42 12.41 -9.14
C ALA A 128 -7.38 11.64 -8.29
N LEU A 129 -6.09 11.99 -8.44
CA LEU A 129 -4.93 11.48 -7.67
C LEU A 129 -5.18 11.20 -6.17
N ARG A 130 -6.14 11.88 -5.53
CA ARG A 130 -6.61 11.63 -4.16
C ARG A 130 -7.39 10.32 -3.97
N GLN A 131 -8.31 9.98 -4.87
CA GLN A 131 -9.06 8.71 -4.80
C GLN A 131 -8.14 7.51 -5.08
N SER A 132 -7.22 7.66 -6.05
CA SER A 132 -6.24 6.60 -6.36
C SER A 132 -5.34 6.24 -5.17
N TYR A 133 -4.94 7.23 -4.35
CA TYR A 133 -4.10 6.99 -3.17
C TYR A 133 -4.86 6.27 -2.03
N ASN A 134 -6.09 6.68 -1.73
CA ASN A 134 -6.88 6.02 -0.67
C ASN A 134 -7.30 4.60 -1.08
N ASN A 135 -7.64 4.41 -2.36
CA ASN A 135 -7.90 3.08 -2.91
C ASN A 135 -6.65 2.21 -2.83
N PHE A 136 -5.47 2.76 -3.13
CA PHE A 136 -4.20 2.06 -2.93
C PHE A 136 -3.99 1.62 -1.48
N MET A 137 -4.11 2.52 -0.51
CA MET A 137 -3.91 2.17 0.90
C MET A 137 -4.87 1.07 1.36
N THR A 138 -6.11 1.10 0.88
CA THR A 138 -7.12 0.07 1.18
C THR A 138 -6.71 -1.29 0.59
N VAL A 139 -6.32 -1.33 -0.68
CA VAL A 139 -5.88 -2.54 -1.35
C VAL A 139 -4.60 -3.11 -0.70
N ASP A 140 -3.63 -2.27 -0.36
CA ASP A 140 -2.39 -2.68 0.29
C ASP A 140 -2.68 -3.32 1.66
N GLN A 141 -3.60 -2.72 2.44
CA GLN A 141 -4.08 -3.29 3.70
C GLN A 141 -4.76 -4.65 3.52
N GLU A 142 -5.63 -4.79 2.51
CA GLU A 142 -6.30 -6.06 2.25
C GLU A 142 -5.32 -7.17 1.83
N ILE A 143 -4.30 -6.82 1.03
CA ILE A 143 -3.25 -7.76 0.64
C ILE A 143 -2.40 -8.13 1.84
N ASN A 144 -2.00 -7.18 2.67
CA ASN A 144 -1.23 -7.44 3.89
C ASN A 144 -2.03 -8.33 4.88
N ALA A 145 -3.35 -8.09 5.00
CA ALA A 145 -4.23 -8.95 5.78
C ALA A 145 -4.26 -10.38 5.21
N PHE A 146 -4.34 -10.55 3.89
CA PHE A 146 -4.22 -11.86 3.25
C PHE A 146 -2.87 -12.54 3.52
N LEU A 147 -1.76 -11.80 3.42
CA LEU A 147 -0.42 -12.34 3.67
C LEU A 147 -0.27 -12.85 5.11
N GLY A 148 -0.84 -12.13 6.08
CA GLY A 148 -0.88 -12.53 7.50
C GLY A 148 -1.88 -13.66 7.82
N ASP A 149 -2.94 -13.84 7.02
CA ASP A 149 -4.01 -14.80 7.29
C ASP A 149 -3.68 -16.22 6.80
N GLN A 150 -3.54 -17.18 7.73
CA GLN A 150 -3.20 -18.58 7.40
C GLN A 150 -4.34 -19.39 6.75
N THR A 151 -5.57 -18.85 6.77
CA THR A 151 -6.76 -19.54 6.27
C THR A 151 -6.82 -19.54 4.74
N PHE A 152 -6.39 -18.46 4.08
CA PHE A 152 -6.40 -18.37 2.63
C PHE A 152 -5.08 -18.89 2.04
N LYS A 153 -5.19 -19.71 0.99
CA LYS A 153 -4.01 -20.27 0.28
C LYS A 153 -3.67 -19.48 -0.98
N PHE A 154 -4.70 -18.88 -1.57
CA PHE A 154 -4.57 -18.14 -2.81
C PHE A 154 -5.20 -16.76 -2.71
N LEU A 155 -4.63 -15.83 -3.48
CA LEU A 155 -5.17 -14.52 -3.74
C LEU A 155 -5.64 -14.48 -5.20
N GLU A 156 -6.94 -14.36 -5.40
CA GLU A 156 -7.52 -14.06 -6.71
C GLU A 156 -7.65 -12.55 -6.84
N ILE A 157 -6.86 -12.01 -7.74
CA ILE A 157 -6.99 -10.62 -8.17
C ILE A 157 -8.08 -10.59 -9.25
N THR A 158 -9.22 -9.98 -8.92
CA THR A 158 -10.35 -9.80 -9.84
C THR A 158 -10.35 -8.38 -10.40
N ASP A 159 -11.04 -8.20 -11.53
CA ASP A 159 -11.41 -6.89 -12.06
C ASP A 159 -10.24 -5.89 -12.10
N SER A 160 -9.03 -6.39 -12.36
CA SER A 160 -7.86 -5.54 -12.53
C SER A 160 -7.99 -4.84 -13.85
N PHE A 161 -8.62 -3.67 -13.79
CA PHE A 161 -8.77 -2.81 -14.93
C PHE A 161 -7.45 -2.07 -15.14
N PHE A 162 -6.78 -2.43 -16.23
CA PHE A 162 -5.60 -1.75 -16.70
C PHE A 162 -6.00 -0.77 -17.80
N ASN A 163 -5.90 0.53 -17.52
CA ASN A 163 -6.08 1.60 -18.50
C ASN A 163 -4.81 2.45 -18.58
N PHE A 164 -3.98 2.13 -19.58
CA PHE A 164 -2.79 2.90 -19.90
C PHE A 164 -2.81 3.26 -21.39
N GLY A 165 -3.14 4.52 -21.67
CA GLY A 165 -3.27 5.01 -23.03
C GLY A 165 -4.39 4.29 -23.77
N ASN A 166 -4.01 3.50 -24.77
CA ASN A 166 -4.94 2.76 -25.62
C ASN A 166 -5.18 1.31 -25.16
N VAL A 167 -4.45 0.83 -24.15
CA VAL A 167 -4.62 -0.54 -23.63
C VAL A 167 -5.65 -0.51 -22.51
N ASN A 168 -6.84 -1.07 -22.80
CA ASN A 168 -7.90 -1.32 -21.83
C ASN A 168 -8.16 -2.82 -21.74
N LYS A 169 -7.78 -3.44 -20.62
CA LYS A 169 -8.02 -4.86 -20.40
C LYS A 169 -8.32 -5.15 -18.93
N THR A 170 -9.23 -6.08 -18.73
CA THR A 170 -9.51 -6.67 -17.42
C THR A 170 -8.74 -7.96 -17.29
N TYR A 171 -8.02 -8.10 -16.18
CA TYR A 171 -7.30 -9.33 -15.86
C TYR A 171 -7.85 -9.98 -14.62
N LYS A 172 -7.85 -11.32 -14.69
CA LYS A 172 -8.07 -12.19 -13.56
C LYS A 172 -6.81 -13.02 -13.38
N THR A 173 -6.21 -12.95 -12.19
CA THR A 173 -5.06 -13.79 -11.87
C THR A 173 -5.24 -14.46 -10.53
N LEU A 174 -4.69 -15.66 -10.42
CA LEU A 174 -4.62 -16.42 -9.19
C LEU A 174 -3.17 -16.50 -8.75
N LEU A 175 -2.88 -16.02 -7.55
CA LEU A 175 -1.55 -15.98 -6.96
C LEU A 175 -1.50 -16.88 -5.73
N THR A 176 -0.42 -17.64 -5.58
CA THR A 176 -0.03 -18.25 -4.31
C THR A 176 0.38 -17.17 -3.31
N LYS A 177 0.44 -17.52 -2.03
CA LYS A 177 1.01 -16.63 -1.00
C LYS A 177 2.42 -16.15 -1.35
N THR A 178 3.28 -17.05 -1.83
CA THR A 178 4.67 -16.70 -2.17
C THR A 178 4.71 -15.70 -3.34
N GLU A 179 3.94 -15.93 -4.39
CA GLU A 179 3.86 -15.00 -5.53
C GLU A 179 3.26 -13.64 -5.11
N ALA A 180 2.20 -13.65 -4.29
CA ALA A 180 1.60 -12.42 -3.78
C ALA A 180 2.59 -11.67 -2.86
N SER A 181 3.28 -12.37 -1.96
CA SER A 181 4.31 -11.78 -1.08
C SER A 181 5.44 -11.18 -1.89
N ASN A 182 5.84 -11.83 -2.98
CA ASN A 182 6.86 -11.32 -3.87
C ASN A 182 6.38 -10.04 -4.58
N ILE A 183 5.16 -10.02 -5.12
CA ILE A 183 4.66 -8.84 -5.86
C ILE A 183 4.33 -7.68 -4.92
N PHE A 184 3.78 -7.96 -3.74
CA PHE A 184 3.14 -6.97 -2.88
C PHE A 184 3.80 -6.74 -1.52
N THR A 185 5.02 -7.25 -1.28
CA THR A 185 5.71 -7.00 0.00
C THR A 185 5.64 -5.52 0.40
N SER A 186 5.32 -5.31 1.68
CA SER A 186 4.79 -4.06 2.24
C SER A 186 5.64 -2.83 1.90
N THR A 187 4.93 -1.72 1.68
CA THR A 187 5.47 -0.38 1.43
C THR A 187 5.62 0.46 2.71
N ASP A 188 5.53 -0.16 3.89
CA ASP A 188 5.55 0.54 5.18
C ASP A 188 6.91 1.23 5.46
N ASP A 189 8.00 0.77 4.85
CA ASP A 189 9.32 1.41 5.00
C ASP A 189 9.39 2.83 4.42
N ILE A 190 8.44 3.24 3.59
CA ILE A 190 8.46 4.56 2.96
C ILE A 190 7.83 5.64 3.86
N SER A 191 6.97 5.28 4.82
CA SER A 191 6.36 6.31 5.69
C SER A 191 7.37 6.93 6.66
N ASN A 192 8.50 6.27 6.91
CA ASN A 192 9.45 6.65 7.96
C ASN A 192 10.85 7.01 7.46
N GLN A 193 11.18 6.78 6.19
CA GLN A 193 12.34 7.46 5.61
C GLN A 193 11.94 8.92 5.39
N ALA A 194 12.20 9.75 6.40
CA ALA A 194 12.30 11.18 6.19
C ALA A 194 13.13 11.37 4.92
N LEU A 195 12.61 12.13 3.96
CA LEU A 195 13.41 12.65 2.86
C LEU A 195 14.40 13.61 3.52
N THR A 196 15.43 13.06 4.17
CA THR A 196 16.55 13.81 4.69
C THR A 196 17.28 14.29 3.46
N TYR A 197 17.01 15.54 3.10
CA TYR A 197 17.93 16.27 2.26
C TYR A 197 19.24 16.26 3.02
N ASP A 198 20.18 15.51 2.48
CA ASP A 198 21.49 15.39 3.07
C ASP A 198 22.11 16.79 3.07
N ASN A 199 22.76 17.13 4.17
CA ASN A 199 23.19 18.48 4.52
C ASN A 199 24.43 18.87 3.70
N GLN A 200 24.37 18.68 2.38
CA GLN A 200 25.51 18.82 1.48
C GLN A 200 25.69 20.29 1.10
N ASP A 201 26.96 20.65 0.99
CA ASP A 201 27.42 21.96 0.55
C ASP A 201 26.96 22.25 -0.88
N ILE A 202 26.58 23.51 -1.12
CA ILE A 202 26.26 24.01 -2.46
C ILE A 202 27.54 24.09 -3.30
N ALA A 203 27.54 23.47 -4.48
CA ALA A 203 28.71 23.38 -5.35
C ALA A 203 28.80 24.52 -6.38
N SER A 204 27.70 25.22 -6.67
CA SER A 204 27.67 26.26 -7.70
C SER A 204 26.67 27.40 -7.42
N ALA A 205 26.81 28.52 -8.14
CA ALA A 205 25.85 29.63 -8.06
C ALA A 205 24.46 29.25 -8.59
N GLU A 206 24.39 28.35 -9.58
CA GLU A 206 23.13 27.80 -10.09
C GLU A 206 22.43 26.95 -9.02
N GLU A 207 23.18 26.09 -8.31
CA GLU A 207 22.63 25.33 -7.18
C GLU A 207 22.16 26.26 -6.05
N PHE A 208 22.84 27.38 -5.82
CA PHE A 208 22.42 28.39 -4.84
C PHE A 208 21.10 29.07 -5.19
N GLU A 209 20.89 29.41 -6.46
CA GLU A 209 19.63 29.97 -6.94
C GLU A 209 18.48 28.96 -6.77
N ASN A 210 18.72 27.74 -7.24
CA ASN A 210 17.79 26.62 -7.14
C ASN A 210 17.38 26.34 -5.68
N TYR A 211 18.36 26.29 -4.77
CA TYR A 211 18.12 26.12 -3.34
C TYR A 211 17.30 27.28 -2.74
N SER A 212 17.59 28.52 -3.12
CA SER A 212 16.85 29.70 -2.65
C SER A 212 15.37 29.63 -3.04
N GLN A 213 15.07 29.22 -4.27
CA GLN A 213 13.70 29.03 -4.73
C GLN A 213 13.00 27.86 -4.03
N TYR A 214 13.73 26.80 -3.67
CA TYR A 214 13.17 25.69 -2.89
C TYR A 214 12.71 26.11 -1.51
N LEU A 215 13.51 26.88 -0.77
CA LEU A 215 13.10 27.39 0.53
C LEU A 215 11.80 28.20 0.43
N VAL A 216 11.67 29.06 -0.58
CA VAL A 216 10.40 29.80 -0.82
C VAL A 216 9.26 28.83 -1.07
N LYS A 217 9.40 27.86 -1.98
CA LYS A 217 8.34 26.89 -2.30
C LYS A 217 7.93 26.04 -1.09
N LEU A 218 8.90 25.64 -0.27
CA LEU A 218 8.65 24.79 0.90
C LEU A 218 7.84 25.52 1.98
N TYR A 219 8.13 26.82 2.19
CA TYR A 219 7.54 27.58 3.29
C TYR A 219 6.45 28.56 2.87
N ASN A 220 6.19 28.74 1.57
CA ASN A 220 5.10 29.56 1.10
C ASN A 220 3.76 28.96 1.55
N ASN A 221 2.95 29.74 2.27
CA ASN A 221 1.70 29.32 2.89
C ASN A 221 1.86 28.28 4.02
N TYR A 222 3.03 28.19 4.66
CA TYR A 222 3.29 27.29 5.77
C TYR A 222 2.70 27.83 7.08
N TYR A 223 1.89 27.03 7.78
CA TYR A 223 1.35 27.39 9.08
C TYR A 223 2.42 27.30 10.15
N VAL A 224 2.64 28.40 10.88
CA VAL A 224 3.66 28.47 11.92
C VAL A 224 3.00 28.62 13.28
N ASN A 225 3.53 27.97 14.32
CA ASN A 225 3.03 28.15 15.68
C ASN A 225 3.12 29.64 16.10
N LYS A 226 2.02 30.19 16.61
CA LYS A 226 1.92 31.61 16.97
C LYS A 226 2.92 32.02 18.05
N THR A 227 3.07 31.19 19.09
CA THR A 227 4.00 31.44 20.19
C THR A 227 5.43 31.46 19.66
N TRP A 228 5.79 30.51 18.79
CA TRP A 228 7.11 30.50 18.18
C TRP A 228 7.39 31.77 17.36
N PHE A 229 6.47 32.17 16.48
CA PHE A 229 6.70 33.30 15.57
C PHE A 229 6.59 34.67 16.26
N GLU A 230 5.55 34.91 17.05
CA GLU A 230 5.29 36.24 17.65
C GLU A 230 6.03 36.46 18.97
N THR A 231 6.45 35.39 19.65
CA THR A 231 7.14 35.49 20.96
C THR A 231 8.59 35.01 20.84
N THR A 232 8.83 33.72 20.61
CA THR A 232 10.18 33.13 20.70
C THR A 232 11.17 33.76 19.72
N LEU A 233 10.83 33.78 18.42
CA LEU A 233 11.67 34.36 17.38
C LEU A 233 11.87 35.86 17.61
N LYS A 234 10.78 36.58 17.91
CA LYS A 234 10.82 38.03 18.14
C LYS A 234 11.75 38.39 19.31
N THR A 235 11.62 37.70 20.45
CA THR A 235 12.46 37.94 21.64
C THR A 235 13.94 37.70 21.34
N LYS A 236 14.27 36.62 20.63
CA LYS A 236 15.66 36.34 20.24
C LYS A 236 16.21 37.41 19.29
N MET A 237 15.41 37.85 18.32
CA MET A 237 15.80 38.94 17.42
C MET A 237 16.04 40.24 18.19
N ASP A 238 15.13 40.62 19.10
CA ASP A 238 15.28 41.84 19.91
C ASP A 238 16.56 41.79 20.78
N GLN A 239 16.92 40.63 21.33
CA GLN A 239 18.14 40.44 22.12
C GLN A 239 19.44 40.59 21.30
N ALA A 240 19.39 40.19 20.02
CA ALA A 240 20.51 40.30 19.09
C ALA A 240 20.65 41.70 18.47
N GLY A 241 19.60 42.52 18.54
CA GLY A 241 19.60 43.88 18.00
C GLY A 241 20.43 44.86 18.82
N ALA A 242 21.12 45.76 18.13
CA ALA A 242 21.79 46.92 18.72
C ALA A 242 20.79 48.04 19.06
N GLY A 243 19.68 47.71 19.76
CA GLY A 243 18.58 48.62 20.10
C GLY A 243 17.21 48.13 19.63
N LYS A 244 16.20 49.02 19.66
CA LYS A 244 14.83 48.70 19.23
C LYS A 244 14.81 48.38 17.73
N LEU A 245 14.58 47.11 17.40
CA LEU A 245 14.51 46.67 16.01
C LEU A 245 13.15 47.00 15.38
N ASN A 246 13.17 47.45 14.12
CA ASN A 246 11.98 47.49 13.26
C ASN A 246 11.79 46.16 12.51
N GLY A 247 12.03 45.04 13.18
CA GLY A 247 11.96 43.69 12.61
C GLY A 247 13.19 43.27 11.78
N LYS A 248 14.15 44.16 11.52
CA LYS A 248 15.37 43.88 10.75
C LYS A 248 16.58 43.64 11.66
N LEU A 249 17.31 42.55 11.43
CA LEU A 249 18.57 42.20 12.11
C LEU A 249 19.64 41.85 11.08
N GLU A 250 20.78 42.54 11.11
CA GLU A 250 21.91 42.33 10.20
C GLU A 250 23.11 41.77 10.97
N LYS A 251 23.80 40.77 10.42
CA LYS A 251 24.97 40.15 11.08
C LYS A 251 26.04 41.18 11.44
N GLU A 252 26.40 42.02 10.48
CA GLU A 252 27.47 43.00 10.63
C GLU A 252 27.19 43.98 11.78
N LYS A 253 25.96 44.49 11.86
CA LYS A 253 25.53 45.39 12.95
C LYS A 253 25.53 44.70 14.31
N ALA A 254 25.08 43.45 14.38
CA ALA A 254 25.13 42.68 15.62
C ALA A 254 26.57 42.45 16.09
N VAL A 255 27.48 42.09 15.16
CA VAL A 255 28.90 41.92 15.46
C VAL A 255 29.54 43.23 15.94
N GLN A 256 29.29 44.34 15.25
CA GLN A 256 29.78 45.67 15.66
C GLN A 256 29.28 46.08 17.07
N ALA A 257 28.10 45.61 17.48
CA ALA A 257 27.55 45.85 18.80
C ALA A 257 27.97 44.81 19.86
N GLY A 258 28.87 43.87 19.54
CA GLY A 258 29.30 42.80 20.45
C GLY A 258 28.23 41.72 20.70
N LYS A 259 27.22 41.63 19.84
CA LYS A 259 26.05 40.73 19.94
C LYS A 259 26.14 39.49 19.04
N GLN A 260 27.36 39.02 18.76
CA GLN A 260 27.60 37.89 17.87
C GLN A 260 26.89 36.62 18.38
N ASN A 261 26.96 36.34 19.68
CA ASN A 261 26.39 35.12 20.26
C ASN A 261 24.86 35.14 20.19
N GLU A 262 24.24 36.30 20.44
CA GLU A 262 22.81 36.47 20.31
C GLU A 262 22.34 36.38 18.86
N TYR A 263 23.12 36.92 17.90
CA TYR A 263 22.85 36.72 16.48
C TYR A 263 22.90 35.24 16.09
N GLN A 264 23.92 34.51 16.54
CA GLN A 264 24.04 33.08 16.28
C GLN A 264 22.87 32.31 16.90
N ALA A 265 22.40 32.69 18.09
CA ALA A 265 21.22 32.06 18.69
C ALA A 265 19.93 32.27 17.86
N VAL A 266 19.81 33.37 17.10
CA VAL A 266 18.70 33.56 16.14
C VAL A 266 18.88 32.63 14.93
N VAL A 267 20.11 32.51 14.41
CA VAL A 267 20.45 31.57 13.33
C VAL A 267 20.10 30.14 13.74
N ASP A 268 20.55 29.71 14.91
CA ASP A 268 20.36 28.34 15.40
C ASP A 268 18.87 28.02 15.60
N LEU A 269 18.09 28.94 16.18
CA LEU A 269 16.64 28.80 16.33
C LEU A 269 15.95 28.61 14.96
N LEU A 270 16.38 29.37 13.95
CA LEU A 270 15.83 29.23 12.60
C LEU A 270 16.26 27.90 11.97
N VAL A 271 17.53 27.51 12.07
CA VAL A 271 18.03 26.24 11.53
C VAL A 271 17.30 25.06 12.17
N GLU A 272 17.07 25.07 13.47
CA GLU A 272 16.27 24.06 14.18
C GLU A 272 14.83 24.03 13.69
N PHE A 273 14.19 25.20 13.55
CA PHE A 273 12.85 25.29 12.99
C PHE A 273 12.79 24.71 11.57
N LEU A 274 13.74 25.08 10.71
CA LEU A 274 13.77 24.58 9.34
C LEU A 274 13.96 23.06 9.34
N LYS A 275 14.90 22.54 10.14
CA LYS A 275 15.18 21.10 10.25
C LYS A 275 13.99 20.29 10.76
N ALA A 276 13.33 20.78 11.81
CA ALA A 276 12.12 20.15 12.36
C ALA A 276 10.97 20.13 11.33
N ASN A 277 11.01 21.03 10.35
CA ASN A 277 9.99 21.21 9.33
C ASN A 277 10.51 20.93 7.91
N ASN A 278 11.45 20.00 7.77
CA ASN A 278 11.93 19.43 6.49
C ASN A 278 12.72 20.38 5.57
N GLY A 279 13.14 21.54 6.07
CA GLY A 279 14.13 22.40 5.45
C GLY A 279 15.53 22.20 6.06
N TYR A 280 16.52 22.87 5.48
CA TYR A 280 17.88 22.93 6.02
C TYR A 280 18.59 24.17 5.47
N ILE A 281 19.67 24.59 6.12
CA ILE A 281 20.65 25.56 5.59
C ILE A 281 21.96 24.79 5.35
N PRO A 282 22.46 24.71 4.10
CA PRO A 282 23.77 24.12 3.81
C PRO A 282 24.89 24.78 4.63
N SER A 283 25.90 24.01 5.04
CA SER A 283 27.00 24.51 5.88
C SER A 283 27.79 25.67 5.26
N ASN A 284 27.89 25.69 3.93
CA ASN A 284 28.56 26.76 3.19
C ASN A 284 27.64 27.93 2.78
N VAL A 285 26.40 27.97 3.27
CA VAL A 285 25.46 29.09 3.09
C VAL A 285 25.30 29.83 4.42
N GLU A 286 25.50 31.13 4.38
CA GLU A 286 25.42 32.00 5.53
C GLU A 286 24.12 32.83 5.51
N ILE A 287 23.44 32.96 6.65
CA ILE A 287 22.39 33.96 6.82
C ILE A 287 23.02 35.27 7.29
N VAL A 288 22.93 36.32 6.47
CA VAL A 288 23.54 37.63 6.74
C VAL A 288 22.54 38.69 7.21
N GLU A 289 21.25 38.46 6.96
CA GLU A 289 20.18 39.38 7.38
C GLU A 289 18.87 38.61 7.62
N PHE A 290 18.15 39.01 8.66
CA PHE A 290 16.78 38.63 8.95
C PHE A 290 15.88 39.86 8.88
N ASN A 291 14.69 39.72 8.31
CA ASN A 291 13.65 40.72 8.36
C ASN A 291 12.29 40.06 8.64
N TYR A 292 11.90 40.17 9.92
CA TYR A 292 10.67 39.66 10.49
C TYR A 292 9.52 40.65 10.27
N ASN A 293 8.43 40.18 9.66
CA ASN A 293 7.23 41.00 9.43
C ASN A 293 5.97 40.27 9.91
N LYS A 294 5.10 41.00 10.62
CA LYS A 294 3.80 40.50 11.11
C LYS A 294 2.58 41.09 10.40
N THR A 295 2.78 42.12 9.58
CA THR A 295 1.73 42.94 8.93
C THR A 295 2.16 43.27 7.50
N PRO A 296 1.31 43.08 6.48
CA PRO A 296 -0.07 42.58 6.53
C PRO A 296 -0.20 41.06 6.74
N GLY A 297 0.89 40.30 6.58
CA GLY A 297 0.97 38.86 6.82
C GLY A 297 2.22 38.48 7.62
N TRP A 298 2.30 37.21 8.06
CA TRP A 298 3.51 36.70 8.70
C TRP A 298 4.53 36.32 7.64
N SER A 299 5.73 36.88 7.71
CA SER A 299 6.82 36.49 6.82
C SER A 299 8.18 36.67 7.48
N LEU A 300 9.14 35.88 7.02
CA LEU A 300 10.54 36.01 7.36
C LEU A 300 11.34 36.15 6.07
N ASN A 301 11.91 37.33 5.84
CA ASN A 301 12.84 37.54 4.74
C ASN A 301 14.26 37.27 5.23
N LEU A 302 14.97 36.41 4.52
CA LEU A 302 16.35 36.03 4.79
C LEU A 302 17.21 36.56 3.66
N LYS A 303 18.37 37.15 3.97
CA LYS A 303 19.45 37.26 2.98
C LYS A 303 20.42 36.14 3.23
N LEU A 304 20.52 35.27 2.24
CA LEU A 304 21.47 34.16 2.22
C LEU A 304 22.68 34.57 1.40
N LYS A 305 23.86 34.14 1.83
CA LYS A 305 25.12 34.37 1.15
C LYS A 305 25.82 33.05 0.88
N TYR A 306 26.23 32.86 -0.36
CA TYR A 306 27.09 31.77 -0.81
C TYR A 306 28.24 32.38 -1.61
N ASN A 307 29.47 32.17 -1.15
CA ASN A 307 30.65 32.88 -1.66
C ASN A 307 30.41 34.40 -1.69
N ASN A 308 30.43 35.03 -2.88
CA ASN A 308 30.17 36.46 -3.05
C ASN A 308 28.74 36.77 -3.51
N THR A 309 27.88 35.75 -3.67
CA THR A 309 26.51 35.93 -4.14
C THR A 309 25.56 36.04 -2.96
N VAL A 310 24.69 37.05 -2.98
CA VAL A 310 23.64 37.24 -1.97
C VAL A 310 22.28 37.08 -2.63
N LYS A 311 21.38 36.32 -1.99
CA LYS A 311 20.00 36.11 -2.43
C LYS A 311 19.02 36.42 -1.31
N ALA A 312 17.93 37.11 -1.66
CA ALA A 312 16.84 37.37 -0.74
C ALA A 312 15.77 36.28 -0.90
N VAL A 313 15.44 35.62 0.21
CA VAL A 313 14.44 34.55 0.28
C VAL A 313 13.32 35.01 1.20
N LYS A 314 12.09 35.05 0.70
CA LYS A 314 10.91 35.41 1.48
C LYS A 314 10.13 34.15 1.84
N LEU A 315 10.07 33.84 3.13
CA LEU A 315 9.26 32.74 3.66
C LEU A 315 7.91 33.33 4.10
N ASP A 316 6.87 33.09 3.30
CA ASP A 316 5.51 33.59 3.55
C ASP A 316 4.70 32.60 4.40
N PHE A 317 4.45 32.95 5.65
CA PHE A 317 3.78 32.08 6.62
C PHE A 317 2.29 32.38 6.75
N LYS A 318 1.53 31.34 7.12
CA LYS A 318 0.12 31.46 7.51
C LYS A 318 -0.06 31.40 9.02
N LYS A 319 -1.07 32.12 9.49
CA LYS A 319 -1.56 32.01 10.86
C LYS A 319 -2.40 30.74 11.00
N PRO A 320 -2.09 29.85 11.94
CA PRO A 320 -2.93 28.69 12.23
C PRO A 320 -4.23 29.16 12.88
N ASN A 321 -5.26 28.30 12.81
CA ASN A 321 -6.45 28.51 13.63
C ASN A 321 -6.05 28.48 15.11
N ALA A 322 -6.59 29.41 15.92
CA ALA A 322 -6.25 29.55 17.33
C ALA A 322 -6.52 28.29 18.16
N SER A 323 -7.42 27.41 17.70
CA SER A 323 -7.74 26.15 18.38
C SER A 323 -6.89 24.95 17.93
N TRP A 324 -5.97 25.12 16.97
CA TRP A 324 -5.17 24.01 16.46
C TRP A 324 -4.03 23.63 17.42
N SER A 325 -3.86 22.33 17.66
CA SER A 325 -2.65 21.78 18.29
C SER A 325 -1.47 21.77 17.31
N ASP A 326 -0.26 21.55 17.83
CA ASP A 326 0.93 21.44 16.98
C ASP A 326 0.81 20.25 15.99
N GLU A 327 0.20 19.13 16.40
CA GLU A 327 -0.06 18.01 15.50
C GLU A 327 -1.05 18.38 14.38
N GLN A 328 -2.08 19.18 14.68
CA GLN A 328 -3.04 19.63 13.67
C GLN A 328 -2.39 20.60 12.68
N ILE A 329 -1.55 21.52 13.17
CA ILE A 329 -0.73 22.40 12.31
C ILE A 329 0.15 21.56 11.39
N GLN A 330 0.83 20.54 11.93
CA GLN A 330 1.69 19.65 11.14
C GLN A 330 0.90 18.86 10.10
N GLN A 331 -0.29 18.32 10.46
CA GLN A 331 -1.17 17.64 9.52
C GLN A 331 -1.62 18.54 8.37
N GLU A 332 -2.02 19.78 8.68
CA GLU A 332 -2.42 20.76 7.67
C GLU A 332 -1.25 21.18 6.77
N ASN A 333 -0.06 21.40 7.34
CA ASN A 333 1.15 21.68 6.56
C ASN A 333 1.53 20.54 5.60
N ASN A 334 1.34 19.28 6.04
CA ASN A 334 1.57 18.11 5.23
C ASN A 334 0.50 17.94 4.12
N GLN A 335 -0.74 18.37 4.38
CA GLN A 335 -1.86 18.25 3.44
C GLN A 335 -1.96 19.43 2.46
N ASN A 336 -1.45 20.60 2.83
CA ASN A 336 -1.52 21.79 1.99
C ASN A 336 -0.68 21.59 0.71
N ALA A 337 -1.36 21.76 -0.42
CA ALA A 337 -0.90 21.37 -1.74
C ALA A 337 0.24 22.24 -2.30
N GLU A 338 0.86 23.11 -1.52
CA GLU A 338 2.05 23.90 -1.91
C GLU A 338 3.26 23.59 -1.03
N THR A 339 3.07 23.50 0.30
CA THR A 339 4.13 23.25 1.31
C THR A 339 4.49 21.78 1.50
N GLY A 340 3.58 20.85 1.19
CA GLY A 340 3.80 19.42 1.36
C GLY A 340 4.66 18.79 0.25
N ILE A 341 5.79 19.38 -0.14
CA ILE A 341 6.66 18.87 -1.23
C ILE A 341 7.02 17.40 -0.99
N GLN A 342 7.42 17.05 0.24
CA GLN A 342 7.69 15.67 0.61
C GLN A 342 6.44 14.78 0.53
N TYR A 343 5.27 15.25 0.98
CA TYR A 343 4.01 14.52 0.85
C TYR A 343 3.65 14.29 -0.63
N LYS A 344 3.86 15.28 -1.51
CA LYS A 344 3.65 15.14 -2.96
C LYS A 344 4.61 14.13 -3.57
N ILE A 345 5.89 14.19 -3.24
CA ILE A 345 6.89 13.22 -3.71
C ILE A 345 6.53 11.83 -3.21
N LEU A 346 6.28 11.67 -1.92
CA LEU A 346 5.92 10.40 -1.30
C LEU A 346 4.65 9.83 -1.91
N LYS A 347 3.63 10.66 -2.10
CA LYS A 347 2.37 10.29 -2.75
C LYS A 347 2.59 9.89 -4.21
N GLN A 348 3.40 10.64 -4.95
CA GLN A 348 3.73 10.33 -6.34
C GLN A 348 4.52 9.03 -6.44
N VAL A 349 5.54 8.83 -5.60
CA VAL A 349 6.36 7.61 -5.53
C VAL A 349 5.50 6.40 -5.15
N LYS A 350 4.67 6.49 -4.10
CA LYS A 350 3.76 5.41 -3.69
C LYS A 350 2.75 5.05 -4.79
N THR A 351 2.14 6.06 -5.42
CA THR A 351 1.24 5.85 -6.56
C THR A 351 1.98 5.19 -7.72
N THR A 352 3.23 5.58 -7.97
CA THR A 352 4.05 5.03 -9.05
C THR A 352 4.38 3.56 -8.80
N VAL A 353 4.89 3.24 -7.61
CA VAL A 353 5.20 1.89 -7.15
C VAL A 353 3.99 0.98 -7.28
N PHE A 354 2.81 1.44 -6.87
CA PHE A 354 1.60 0.62 -6.97
C PHE A 354 1.19 0.34 -8.43
N ARG A 355 1.20 1.36 -9.29
CA ARG A 355 0.90 1.18 -10.71
C ARG A 355 1.87 0.22 -11.39
N ILE A 356 3.14 0.28 -11.01
CA ILE A 356 4.15 -0.69 -11.44
C ILE A 356 3.77 -2.11 -10.98
N LYS A 357 3.36 -2.31 -9.71
CA LYS A 357 2.86 -3.61 -9.21
C LYS A 357 1.65 -4.11 -10.01
N GLN A 358 0.70 -3.24 -10.38
CA GLN A 358 -0.43 -3.60 -11.26
C GLN A 358 0.03 -4.02 -12.67
N MET A 359 0.97 -3.29 -13.26
CA MET A 359 1.58 -3.65 -14.56
C MET A 359 2.26 -5.02 -14.49
N PHE A 360 2.89 -5.36 -13.36
CA PHE A 360 3.49 -6.69 -13.17
C PHE A 360 2.47 -7.81 -13.09
N VAL A 361 1.37 -7.58 -12.37
CA VAL A 361 0.25 -8.54 -12.38
C VAL A 361 -0.22 -8.79 -13.82
N ALA A 362 -0.34 -7.74 -14.64
CA ALA A 362 -0.69 -7.88 -16.05
C ALA A 362 0.39 -8.66 -16.84
N LEU A 363 1.69 -8.36 -16.67
CA LEU A 363 2.78 -9.05 -17.36
C LEU A 363 2.83 -10.55 -17.09
N ILE A 364 2.55 -10.97 -15.85
CA ILE A 364 2.56 -12.40 -15.45
C ILE A 364 1.42 -13.16 -16.14
N THR A 365 0.35 -12.48 -16.51
CA THR A 365 -0.86 -13.09 -17.11
C THR A 365 -0.86 -13.16 -18.64
N GLN A 366 0.20 -12.70 -19.33
CA GLN A 366 0.13 -12.34 -20.77
C GLN A 366 1.06 -13.12 -21.71
N ASN A 367 0.64 -13.19 -22.99
CA ASN A 367 1.40 -13.66 -24.16
C ASN A 367 2.56 -12.68 -24.49
N ASP A 368 3.61 -13.16 -25.16
CA ASP A 368 4.84 -12.47 -25.52
C ASP A 368 4.64 -11.10 -26.18
N ASN A 369 3.69 -10.94 -27.10
CA ASN A 369 3.43 -9.66 -27.78
C ASN A 369 2.94 -8.56 -26.83
N LEU A 370 2.17 -8.92 -25.79
CA LEU A 370 1.70 -7.97 -24.78
C LEU A 370 2.80 -7.63 -23.77
N LYS A 371 3.85 -8.45 -23.65
CA LYS A 371 4.97 -8.16 -22.75
C LYS A 371 5.74 -6.92 -23.20
N ASP A 372 5.92 -6.72 -24.50
CA ASP A 372 6.71 -5.58 -25.01
C ASP A 372 5.92 -4.26 -24.97
N GLU A 373 4.63 -4.27 -25.30
CA GLU A 373 3.76 -3.10 -25.16
C GLU A 373 3.66 -2.65 -23.69
N ILE A 374 3.50 -3.59 -22.75
CA ILE A 374 3.47 -3.25 -21.32
C ILE A 374 4.82 -2.73 -20.83
N LYS A 375 5.97 -3.25 -21.32
CA LYS A 375 7.29 -2.69 -20.99
C LYS A 375 7.44 -1.24 -21.46
N GLN A 376 6.99 -0.92 -22.68
CA GLN A 376 7.07 0.45 -23.20
C GLN A 376 6.21 1.41 -22.37
N LEU A 377 4.97 1.01 -22.04
CA LEU A 377 4.08 1.78 -21.18
C LEU A 377 4.67 1.97 -19.78
N LEU A 378 5.32 0.93 -19.23
CA LEU A 378 6.00 0.97 -17.94
C LEU A 378 7.12 2.02 -17.94
N THR A 379 7.97 2.01 -18.97
CA THR A 379 9.02 3.00 -19.15
C THR A 379 8.45 4.41 -19.25
N GLN A 380 7.42 4.62 -20.06
CA GLN A 380 6.79 5.94 -20.20
C GLN A 380 6.21 6.44 -18.87
N TYR A 381 5.48 5.58 -18.14
CA TYR A 381 4.84 5.97 -16.90
C TYR A 381 5.85 6.27 -15.77
N ILE A 382 6.92 5.46 -15.67
CA ILE A 382 8.02 5.72 -14.72
C ILE A 382 8.66 7.06 -15.05
N SER A 383 8.96 7.31 -16.32
CA SER A 383 9.59 8.56 -16.76
C SER A 383 8.73 9.76 -16.41
N THR A 384 7.45 9.78 -16.78
CA THR A 384 6.52 10.87 -16.44
C THR A 384 6.37 11.04 -14.92
N SER A 385 6.32 9.95 -14.17
CA SER A 385 6.15 10.02 -12.71
C SER A 385 7.37 10.58 -12.00
N VAL A 386 8.57 10.21 -12.45
CA VAL A 386 9.85 10.76 -11.95
C VAL A 386 9.97 12.23 -12.34
N GLU A 387 9.66 12.59 -13.60
CA GLU A 387 9.62 13.98 -14.06
C GLU A 387 8.67 14.83 -13.21
N ASN A 388 7.43 14.38 -13.02
CA ASN A 388 6.46 15.09 -12.20
C ASN A 388 6.88 15.19 -10.72
N ALA A 389 7.51 14.16 -10.15
CA ALA A 389 7.97 14.20 -8.76
C ALA A 389 9.11 15.20 -8.55
N LEU A 390 10.00 15.30 -9.55
CA LEU A 390 11.19 16.16 -9.51
C LEU A 390 10.91 17.60 -9.97
N ASP A 391 9.81 17.88 -10.68
CA ASP A 391 9.38 19.26 -10.98
C ASP A 391 9.14 20.10 -9.70
N TYR A 392 8.87 19.44 -8.56
CA TYR A 392 8.67 20.09 -7.27
C TYR A 392 9.97 20.35 -6.48
N VAL A 393 11.14 19.89 -6.96
CA VAL A 393 12.40 19.94 -6.21
C VAL A 393 13.56 20.37 -7.10
N PRO A 394 14.38 21.35 -6.70
CA PRO A 394 15.63 21.61 -7.40
C PRO A 394 16.61 20.45 -7.19
N ILE A 395 17.23 19.96 -8.27
CA ILE A 395 18.01 18.70 -8.31
C ILE A 395 19.37 18.79 -7.57
N ALA A 396 19.52 19.67 -6.58
CA ALA A 396 20.74 19.81 -5.79
C ALA A 396 20.90 18.70 -4.72
N GLN A 397 20.72 17.43 -5.15
CA GLN A 397 21.32 16.21 -4.59
C GLN A 397 20.45 15.27 -3.71
N ASN A 398 20.84 14.00 -3.77
CA ASN A 398 20.28 12.75 -3.20
C ASN A 398 18.81 12.39 -3.48
N LEU A 399 17.89 13.32 -3.75
CA LEU A 399 16.51 12.97 -4.05
C LEU A 399 16.33 12.03 -5.26
N PRO A 400 17.06 12.21 -6.39
CA PRO A 400 17.01 11.25 -7.49
C PRO A 400 17.45 9.84 -7.08
N ALA A 401 18.47 9.73 -6.22
CA ALA A 401 18.95 8.46 -5.67
C ALA A 401 17.97 7.87 -4.66
N ILE A 402 17.27 8.72 -3.88
CA ILE A 402 16.23 8.32 -2.93
C ILE A 402 14.97 7.84 -3.66
N ILE A 403 14.50 8.55 -4.70
CA ILE A 403 13.39 8.12 -5.57
C ILE A 403 13.78 6.83 -6.31
N LYS A 404 15.01 6.73 -6.83
CA LYS A 404 15.54 5.51 -7.45
C LYS A 404 15.59 4.35 -6.47
N ASN A 405 16.13 4.56 -5.27
CA ASN A 405 16.21 3.53 -4.23
C ASN A 405 14.83 3.13 -3.72
N MET A 406 13.90 4.08 -3.56
CA MET A 406 12.51 3.78 -3.25
C MET A 406 11.92 2.91 -4.35
N ILE A 407 11.87 3.39 -5.61
CA ILE A 407 11.26 2.62 -6.70
C ILE A 407 11.92 1.25 -6.83
N ILE A 408 13.26 1.14 -6.86
CA ILE A 408 13.98 -0.14 -7.00
C ILE A 408 13.75 -1.08 -5.80
N LYS A 409 13.89 -0.60 -4.56
CA LYS A 409 13.69 -1.43 -3.36
C LYS A 409 12.23 -1.88 -3.20
N LEU A 410 11.27 -1.02 -3.58
CA LEU A 410 9.84 -1.24 -3.34
C LEU A 410 9.11 -1.99 -4.45
N THR A 411 9.64 -1.99 -5.68
CA THR A 411 9.00 -2.70 -6.78
C THR A 411 9.67 -4.01 -7.16
N LEU A 412 10.98 -4.23 -6.91
CA LEU A 412 11.72 -5.17 -7.78
C LEU A 412 12.53 -6.28 -7.11
N ARG A 413 12.54 -6.42 -5.78
CA ARG A 413 13.33 -7.48 -5.11
C ARG A 413 13.07 -8.91 -5.61
N PRO A 414 11.86 -9.31 -6.04
CA PRO A 414 11.60 -10.63 -6.58
C PRO A 414 11.41 -10.68 -8.10
N LEU A 415 11.74 -9.61 -8.83
CA LEU A 415 11.59 -9.56 -10.29
C LEU A 415 12.92 -9.82 -11.01
N SER A 416 12.84 -10.30 -12.26
CA SER A 416 14.03 -10.59 -13.06
C SER A 416 14.96 -9.39 -13.15
N ASN A 417 16.27 -9.63 -13.06
CA ASN A 417 17.31 -8.59 -13.16
C ASN A 417 17.13 -7.67 -14.39
N LYS A 418 16.56 -8.18 -15.49
CA LYS A 418 16.28 -7.40 -16.72
C LYS A 418 15.27 -6.26 -16.50
N LEU A 419 14.25 -6.47 -15.66
CA LEU A 419 13.26 -5.45 -15.35
C LEU A 419 13.78 -4.43 -14.34
N VAL A 420 14.58 -4.87 -13.37
CA VAL A 420 15.35 -3.98 -12.49
C VAL A 420 16.20 -3.03 -13.32
N GLN A 421 16.91 -3.57 -14.31
CA GLN A 421 17.75 -2.80 -15.20
C GLN A 421 16.96 -1.81 -16.05
N LEU A 422 15.84 -2.24 -16.67
CA LEU A 422 14.97 -1.37 -17.46
C LEU A 422 14.44 -0.18 -16.64
N VAL A 423 13.94 -0.44 -15.43
CA VAL A 423 13.42 0.59 -14.51
C VAL A 423 14.56 1.53 -14.09
N SER A 424 15.71 0.98 -13.71
CA SER A 424 16.88 1.78 -13.31
C SER A 424 17.33 2.71 -14.44
N THR A 425 17.52 2.19 -15.65
CA THR A 425 17.95 2.98 -16.82
C THR A 425 16.96 4.09 -17.14
N THR A 426 15.66 3.80 -17.08
CA THR A 426 14.59 4.79 -17.33
C THR A 426 14.62 5.93 -16.31
N ILE A 427 14.81 5.60 -15.02
CA ILE A 427 14.94 6.58 -13.95
C ILE A 427 16.18 7.46 -14.19
N ASP A 428 17.33 6.85 -14.47
CA ASP A 428 18.59 7.57 -14.71
C ASP A 428 18.47 8.54 -15.90
N SER A 429 17.87 8.11 -17.01
CA SER A 429 17.62 8.98 -18.18
C SER A 429 16.67 10.14 -17.86
N SER A 430 15.61 9.90 -17.08
CA SER A 430 14.65 10.94 -16.72
C SER A 430 15.28 11.99 -15.80
N ILE A 431 16.08 11.55 -14.82
CA ILE A 431 16.86 12.44 -13.94
C ILE A 431 17.78 13.32 -14.78
N GLN A 432 18.51 12.75 -15.74
CA GLN A 432 19.42 13.50 -16.58
C GLN A 432 18.70 14.52 -17.47
N LYS A 433 17.54 14.16 -18.03
CA LYS A 433 16.73 15.08 -18.85
C LYS A 433 16.26 16.29 -18.04
N ILE A 434 15.87 16.10 -16.78
CA ILE A 434 15.41 17.20 -15.92
C ILE A 434 16.58 18.10 -15.51
N ARG A 435 17.75 17.52 -15.21
CA ARG A 435 18.98 18.31 -14.99
C ARG A 435 19.25 19.23 -16.18
N ASN A 436 19.27 18.66 -17.39
CA ASN A 436 19.51 19.44 -18.61
C ASN A 436 18.44 20.53 -18.83
N LYS A 437 17.17 20.25 -18.53
CA LYS A 437 16.08 21.24 -18.64
C LYS A 437 16.27 22.40 -17.67
N GLN A 438 16.63 22.11 -16.42
CA GLN A 438 16.83 23.13 -15.39
C GLN A 438 18.06 24.01 -15.69
N SER A 439 19.16 23.42 -16.17
CA SER A 439 20.36 24.18 -16.55
C SER A 439 20.20 25.04 -17.81
N ASN A 440 19.21 24.75 -18.66
CA ASN A 440 18.90 25.56 -19.85
C ASN A 440 17.87 26.68 -19.59
N GLN A 441 17.27 26.72 -18.40
CA GLN A 441 16.28 27.74 -18.00
C GLN A 441 16.89 28.79 -17.05
N ALA A 442 18.12 28.58 -16.58
CA ALA A 442 18.97 29.56 -15.91
C ALA A 442 19.79 30.34 -16.94
#